data_AF-A0A9D6UHE9-F1
#
_entry.id   AF-A0A9D6UHE9-F1
#
_cell.length_a   1.000
_cell.length_b   1.000
_cell.length_c   1.000
_cell.angle_alpha   90.00
_cell.angle_beta   90.00
_cell.angle_gamma   90.00
#
_symmetry.space_group_name_H-M   'P 1'
#
loop_
_entity.id
_entity.type
_entity.pdbx_description
1 polymer ?
#
loop_
_entity_poly.entity_id
_entity_poly.type
_entity_poly.pdbx_seq_one_letter_code
_entity_poly.pdbx_strand_id
1 'polypeptide(L)'
;MPAILSRVHPDLPGGFADIPIKIGRWPIILAVLFFTSGVLSAIASLKDMRSLLIGIIGLTSSIFLLIALNLAMPDIEKLIQSPLKNFALAIKEKNEPERRIAAYRINNPSILFYSQQKVLTLHNDDIEKLKAMAGEETPLYVITKLPYARELKEATGMHYAGQDSIYILLANNMAQCRLDKK
;
A
#
# COMPACT_ATOMS: atom_id res chain seq x y z
N MET A 1 16.55 -7.36 8.83
CA MET A 1 15.67 -6.67 7.86
C MET A 1 14.99 -7.73 6.98
N PRO A 2 13.66 -7.70 6.76
CA PRO A 2 12.94 -8.82 6.14
C PRO A 2 13.11 -8.88 4.61
N ALA A 3 13.27 -10.09 4.10
CA ALA A 3 13.61 -10.47 2.73
C ALA A 3 12.38 -10.49 1.77
N ILE A 4 11.77 -9.33 1.47
CA ILE A 4 10.49 -9.29 0.71
C ILE A 4 10.64 -8.98 -0.80
N LEU A 5 11.79 -8.50 -1.30
CA LEU A 5 11.89 -8.00 -2.69
C LEU A 5 12.34 -9.01 -3.76
N SER A 6 12.48 -10.32 -3.46
CA SER A 6 13.12 -11.26 -4.39
C SER A 6 12.18 -12.05 -5.33
N ARG A 7 10.90 -11.70 -5.44
CA ARG A 7 10.01 -12.33 -6.45
C ARG A 7 9.66 -11.34 -7.56
N VAL A 8 10.61 -11.10 -8.45
CA VAL A 8 10.26 -10.66 -9.81
C VAL A 8 9.78 -11.93 -10.55
N HIS A 9 8.50 -12.27 -10.43
CA HIS A 9 7.91 -13.31 -11.25
C HIS A 9 7.79 -12.77 -12.70
N PRO A 10 8.36 -13.45 -13.71
CA PRO A 10 8.26 -13.03 -15.11
C PRO A 10 6.82 -13.08 -15.66
N ASP A 11 5.92 -13.76 -14.95
CA ASP A 11 4.50 -13.89 -15.28
C ASP A 11 3.70 -13.07 -14.28
N LEU A 12 3.34 -11.83 -14.62
CA LEU A 12 2.46 -11.00 -13.78
C LEU A 12 1.07 -11.69 -13.70
N PRO A 13 0.68 -12.27 -12.55
CA PRO A 13 -0.64 -12.87 -12.41
C PRO A 13 -1.69 -11.78 -12.63
N GLY A 14 -2.59 -12.05 -13.58
CA GLY A 14 -3.70 -11.17 -13.89
C GLY A 14 -4.69 -11.16 -12.74
N GLY A 15 -4.65 -10.11 -11.92
CA GLY A 15 -5.78 -9.72 -11.08
C GLY A 15 -5.47 -9.61 -9.59
N PHE A 16 -6.03 -8.58 -8.96
CA PHE A 16 -6.08 -8.40 -7.50
C PHE A 16 -6.73 -9.58 -6.74
N ALA A 17 -7.34 -10.53 -7.44
CA ALA A 17 -8.07 -11.65 -6.87
C ALA A 17 -7.16 -12.69 -6.17
N ASP A 18 -5.88 -12.76 -6.51
CA ASP A 18 -4.97 -13.80 -6.01
C ASP A 18 -4.16 -13.38 -4.77
N ILE A 19 -4.44 -12.22 -4.17
CA ILE A 19 -3.83 -11.88 -2.89
C ILE A 19 -4.49 -12.80 -1.84
N PRO A 20 -3.76 -13.76 -1.22
CA PRO A 20 -4.34 -14.59 -0.20
C PRO A 20 -4.60 -13.71 1.03
N ILE A 21 -5.80 -13.14 1.11
CA ILE A 21 -6.26 -12.44 2.30
C ILE A 21 -6.40 -13.52 3.36
N LYS A 22 -5.37 -13.64 4.21
CA LYS A 22 -5.42 -14.51 5.37
C LYS A 22 -6.35 -13.86 6.38
N ILE A 23 -7.65 -14.08 6.21
CA ILE A 23 -8.68 -13.62 7.13
C ILE A 23 -8.36 -14.27 8.48
N GLY A 24 -7.73 -13.49 9.37
CA GLY A 24 -7.35 -13.96 10.70
C GLY A 24 -8.57 -14.33 11.54
N ARG A 25 -8.37 -14.64 12.82
CA ARG A 25 -9.47 -14.97 13.73
C ARG A 25 -10.35 -13.76 14.11
N TRP A 26 -10.06 -12.57 13.59
CA TRP A 26 -10.76 -11.32 13.94
C TRP A 26 -12.27 -11.33 13.63
N PRO A 27 -12.81 -11.97 12.58
CA PRO A 27 -14.26 -12.01 12.37
C PRO A 27 -14.97 -12.82 13.46
N ILE A 28 -14.32 -13.87 13.98
CA ILE A 28 -14.85 -14.68 15.07
C ILE A 28 -14.92 -13.85 16.35
N ILE A 29 -13.88 -13.07 16.65
CA ILE A 29 -13.84 -12.17 17.82
C ILE A 29 -14.97 -11.13 17.72
N LEU A 30 -15.15 -10.52 16.55
CA LEU A 30 -16.23 -9.56 16.32
C LEU A 30 -17.61 -10.21 16.45
N ALA A 31 -17.80 -11.40 15.88
CA ALA A 31 -19.07 -12.13 15.98
C ALA A 31 -19.45 -12.42 17.45
N VAL A 32 -18.49 -12.87 18.27
CA VAL A 32 -18.70 -13.11 19.71
C VAL A 32 -19.03 -11.81 20.44
N LEU A 33 -18.32 -10.71 20.12
CA LEU A 33 -18.57 -9.40 20.71
C LEU A 33 -19.97 -8.87 20.40
N PHE A 34 -20.39 -8.92 19.13
CA PHE A 34 -21.73 -8.48 18.72
C PHE A 34 -22.82 -9.39 19.29
N PHE A 35 -22.60 -10.69 19.35
CA PHE A 35 -23.56 -11.63 19.92
C PHE A 35 -23.79 -11.37 21.41
N THR A 36 -22.72 -11.22 22.19
CA THR A 36 -22.82 -10.92 23.64
C THR A 36 -23.46 -9.56 23.90
N SER A 37 -23.12 -8.53 23.12
CA SER A 37 -23.77 -7.22 23.17
C SER A 37 -25.27 -7.31 22.87
N GLY A 38 -25.65 -8.05 21.82
CA GLY A 38 -27.05 -8.25 21.43
C GLY A 38 -27.86 -8.95 22.52
N VAL A 39 -27.31 -9.99 23.15
CA VAL A 39 -27.96 -10.72 24.25
C VAL A 39 -28.14 -9.81 25.48
N LEU A 40 -27.10 -9.06 25.87
CA LEU A 40 -27.17 -8.11 26.99
C LEU A 40 -28.20 -6.99 26.72
N SER A 41 -28.23 -6.47 25.50
CA SER A 41 -29.17 -5.44 25.06
C SER A 41 -30.62 -5.96 25.10
N ALA A 42 -30.87 -7.18 24.62
CA ALA A 42 -32.19 -7.82 24.67
C ALA A 42 -32.68 -8.02 26.12
N ILE A 43 -31.82 -8.49 27.02
CA ILE A 43 -32.15 -8.67 28.45
C ILE A 43 -32.47 -7.32 29.11
N ALA A 44 -31.68 -6.29 28.81
CA ALA A 44 -31.89 -4.95 29.35
C ALA A 44 -33.20 -4.32 28.84
N SER A 45 -33.58 -4.57 27.58
CA SER A 45 -34.84 -4.11 27.00
C SER A 45 -36.06 -4.76 27.66
N LEU A 46 -35.97 -6.04 28.04
CA LEU A 46 -37.06 -6.75 28.70
C LEU A 46 -37.33 -6.27 30.14
N LYS A 47 -36.36 -5.58 30.77
CA LYS A 47 -36.45 -5.05 32.15
C LYS A 47 -36.71 -3.53 32.22
N ASP A 48 -36.98 -2.88 31.08
CA ASP A 48 -37.16 -1.42 30.92
C ASP A 48 -36.01 -0.58 31.52
N MET A 49 -34.78 -1.12 31.51
CA MET A 49 -33.59 -0.47 32.07
C MET A 49 -32.92 0.43 31.02
N ARG A 50 -33.61 1.49 30.59
CA ARG A 50 -33.18 2.35 29.47
C ARG A 50 -31.79 2.97 29.64
N SER A 51 -31.40 3.35 30.85
CA SER A 51 -30.06 3.89 31.14
C SER A 51 -28.96 2.86 30.93
N LEU A 52 -29.23 1.59 31.26
CA LEU A 52 -28.29 0.48 31.10
C LEU A 52 -28.10 0.13 29.61
N LEU A 53 -29.18 0.19 28.83
CA LEU A 53 -29.17 0.02 27.37
C LEU A 53 -28.25 1.02 26.67
N ILE A 54 -28.37 2.31 27.01
CA ILE A 54 -27.49 3.36 26.45
C ILE A 54 -26.02 3.09 26.82
N GLY A 55 -25.77 2.66 28.06
CA GLY A 55 -24.43 2.28 28.53
C GLY A 55 -23.83 1.12 27.73
N ILE A 56 -24.60 0.05 27.48
CA ILE A 56 -24.13 -1.10 26.69
C ILE A 56 -23.80 -0.69 25.25
N ILE A 57 -24.66 0.09 24.60
CA ILE A 57 -24.43 0.54 23.22
C ILE A 57 -23.18 1.41 23.13
N GLY A 58 -23.01 2.36 24.06
CA GLY A 58 -21.82 3.21 24.12
C GLY A 58 -20.55 2.39 24.32
N LEU A 59 -20.54 1.50 25.31
CA LEU A 59 -19.39 0.64 25.62
C LEU A 59 -19.00 -0.23 24.41
N THR A 60 -19.98 -0.89 23.78
CA THR A 60 -19.73 -1.80 22.67
C THR A 60 -19.28 -1.07 21.42
N SER A 61 -19.81 0.13 21.16
CA SER A 61 -19.32 1.00 20.09
C SER A 61 -17.87 1.47 20.33
N SER A 62 -17.52 1.86 21.56
CA SER A 62 -16.15 2.25 21.90
C SER A 62 -15.17 1.08 21.78
N ILE A 63 -15.54 -0.10 22.29
CA ILE A 63 -14.70 -1.31 22.16
C ILE A 63 -14.52 -1.67 20.68
N PHE A 64 -15.59 -1.65 19.89
CA PHE A 64 -15.51 -1.90 18.46
C PHE A 64 -14.56 -0.92 17.76
N LEU A 65 -14.65 0.38 18.07
CA LEU A 65 -13.75 1.39 17.50
C LEU A 65 -12.28 1.13 17.87
N LEU A 66 -12.00 0.79 19.13
CA LEU A 66 -10.65 0.47 19.60
C LEU A 66 -10.08 -0.78 18.93
N ILE A 67 -10.90 -1.82 18.75
CA ILE A 67 -10.54 -3.05 18.05
C ILE A 67 -10.26 -2.72 16.58
N ALA A 68 -11.16 -1.99 15.92
CA ALA A 68 -10.99 -1.60 14.52
C ALA A 68 -9.71 -0.79 14.31
N LEU A 69 -9.41 0.17 15.19
CA LEU A 69 -8.19 0.96 15.12
C LEU A 69 -6.93 0.09 15.35
N ASN A 70 -6.91 -0.77 16.37
CA ASN A 70 -5.72 -1.56 16.67
C ASN A 70 -5.46 -2.71 15.69
N LEU A 71 -6.50 -3.25 15.05
CA LEU A 71 -6.36 -4.38 14.13
C LEU A 71 -6.29 -3.95 12.67
N ALA A 72 -7.12 -3.02 12.23
CA ALA A 72 -7.14 -2.61 10.82
C ALA A 72 -5.96 -1.68 10.47
N MET A 73 -5.59 -0.78 11.39
CA MET A 73 -4.54 0.21 11.13
C MET A 73 -3.15 -0.40 10.84
N PRO A 74 -2.62 -1.38 11.60
CA PRO A 74 -1.29 -1.93 11.31
C PRO A 74 -1.22 -2.67 9.96
N ASP A 75 -2.33 -3.28 9.52
CA ASP A 75 -2.38 -3.94 8.22
C ASP A 75 -2.45 -2.92 7.08
N ILE A 76 -3.18 -1.82 7.25
CA ILE A 76 -3.21 -0.71 6.29
C ILE A 76 -1.81 -0.09 6.15
N GLU A 77 -1.10 0.12 7.26
CA GLU A 77 0.26 0.67 7.23
C GLU A 77 1.22 -0.25 6.45
N LYS A 78 1.18 -1.55 6.73
CA LYS A 78 2.01 -2.54 6.04
C LYS A 78 1.69 -2.66 4.55
N LEU A 79 0.43 -2.56 4.16
CA LEU A 79 0.02 -2.72 2.77
C LEU A 79 0.25 -1.47 1.93
N ILE A 80 0.06 -0.28 2.50
CA ILE A 80 0.05 0.98 1.76
C ILE A 80 1.32 1.79 1.97
N GLN A 81 1.79 1.95 3.21
CA GLN A 81 2.87 2.88 3.53
C GLN A 81 4.25 2.22 3.49
N SER A 82 4.38 1.02 4.07
CA SER A 82 5.67 0.33 4.13
C SER A 82 6.31 0.07 2.76
N PRO A 83 5.58 -0.36 1.71
CA PRO A 83 6.19 -0.66 0.41
C PRO A 83 6.75 0.60 -0.27
N LEU A 84 6.01 1.71 -0.17
CA LEU A 84 6.45 3.00 -0.73
C LEU A 84 7.66 3.56 0.01
N LYS A 85 7.70 3.41 1.35
CA LYS A 85 8.87 3.71 2.16
C LYS A 85 10.07 2.86 1.73
N ASN A 86 9.88 1.56 1.54
CA ASN A 86 10.95 0.65 1.11
C ASN A 86 11.51 1.06 -0.25
N PHE A 87 10.65 1.36 -1.23
CA PHE A 87 11.12 1.86 -2.53
C PHE A 87 11.83 3.20 -2.42
N ALA A 88 11.28 4.15 -1.66
CA ALA A 88 11.91 5.45 -1.48
C ALA A 88 13.31 5.33 -0.84
N LEU A 89 13.48 4.45 0.15
CA LEU A 89 14.77 4.15 0.77
C LEU A 89 15.72 3.42 -0.19
N ALA A 90 15.23 2.41 -0.92
CA ALA A 90 16.05 1.66 -1.86
C ALA A 90 16.55 2.54 -3.02
N ILE A 91 15.71 3.47 -3.49
CA ILE A 91 16.14 4.51 -4.42
C ILE A 91 17.18 5.39 -3.73
N LYS A 92 16.90 5.91 -2.53
CA LYS A 92 17.81 6.78 -1.78
C LYS A 92 19.23 6.19 -1.69
N GLU A 93 19.35 4.94 -1.28
CA GLU A 93 20.60 4.20 -1.05
C GLU A 93 21.49 4.09 -2.29
N LYS A 94 20.93 4.13 -3.51
CA LYS A 94 21.75 4.14 -4.73
C LYS A 94 22.62 5.38 -4.91
N ASN A 95 22.41 6.44 -4.11
CA ASN A 95 23.24 7.66 -4.07
C ASN A 95 23.59 8.28 -5.44
N GLU A 96 22.66 8.22 -6.40
CA GLU A 96 22.82 8.84 -7.73
C GLU A 96 22.39 10.32 -7.63
N PRO A 97 23.30 11.29 -7.84
CA PRO A 97 23.04 12.70 -7.58
C PRO A 97 22.06 13.35 -8.57
N GLU A 98 21.88 12.79 -9.77
CA GLU A 98 21.04 13.38 -10.83
C GLU A 98 19.78 12.57 -11.16
N ARG A 99 19.45 11.56 -10.35
CA ARG A 99 18.26 10.75 -10.62
C ARG A 99 16.96 11.53 -10.42
N ARG A 100 15.96 11.20 -11.24
CA ARG A 100 14.60 11.69 -11.12
C ARG A 100 13.71 10.58 -10.56
N ILE A 101 12.79 10.96 -9.69
CA ILE A 101 11.76 10.06 -9.15
C ILE A 101 10.41 10.60 -9.59
N ALA A 102 9.58 9.74 -10.15
CA ALA A 102 8.20 10.05 -10.48
C ALA A 102 7.22 9.08 -9.80
N ALA A 103 6.06 9.59 -9.40
CA ALA A 103 4.95 8.81 -8.89
C ALA A 103 3.80 8.90 -9.90
N TYR A 104 3.45 7.78 -10.54
CA TYR A 104 2.40 7.74 -11.56
C TYR A 104 1.08 7.24 -10.96
N ARG A 105 0.03 8.09 -11.03
CA ARG A 105 -1.31 7.85 -10.45
C ARG A 105 -1.28 7.49 -8.96
N ILE A 106 -0.29 8.02 -8.24
CA ILE A 106 -0.15 7.87 -6.79
C ILE A 106 0.11 9.25 -6.21
N ASN A 107 -0.75 9.68 -5.30
CA ASN A 107 -0.47 10.79 -4.42
C ASN A 107 -0.08 10.21 -3.05
N ASN A 108 1.23 10.13 -2.77
CA ASN A 108 1.69 9.64 -1.47
C ASN A 108 2.88 10.46 -0.93
N PRO A 109 2.68 11.22 0.16
CA PRO A 109 3.73 12.06 0.75
C PRO A 109 4.88 11.24 1.35
N SER A 110 4.68 9.97 1.67
CA SER A 110 5.74 9.10 2.20
C SER A 110 6.90 8.94 1.22
N ILE A 111 6.65 8.92 -0.10
CA ILE A 111 7.70 8.81 -1.11
C ILE A 111 8.60 10.05 -1.06
N LEU A 112 8.00 11.24 -1.01
CA LEU A 112 8.70 12.51 -0.90
C LEU A 112 9.53 12.58 0.39
N PHE A 113 8.92 12.20 1.52
CA PHE A 113 9.56 12.26 2.82
C PHE A 113 10.80 11.34 2.92
N TYR A 114 10.69 10.09 2.47
CA TYR A 114 11.76 9.11 2.62
C TYR A 114 12.84 9.19 1.53
N SER A 115 12.49 9.62 0.31
CA SER A 115 13.48 9.76 -0.77
C SER A 115 14.41 10.96 -0.57
N GLN A 116 13.97 11.98 0.19
CA GLN A 116 14.68 13.26 0.34
C GLN A 116 15.01 13.93 -1.00
N GLN A 117 14.25 13.62 -2.05
CA GLN A 117 14.42 14.14 -3.39
C GLN A 117 13.08 14.65 -3.92
N LYS A 118 13.13 15.52 -4.93
CA LYS A 118 11.92 15.99 -5.60
C LYS A 118 11.25 14.81 -6.31
N VAL A 119 9.98 14.56 -5.98
CA VAL A 119 9.15 13.55 -6.62
C VAL A 119 8.19 14.25 -7.58
N LEU A 120 8.26 13.89 -8.85
CA LEU A 120 7.32 14.37 -9.87
C LEU A 120 6.04 13.54 -9.79
N THR A 121 4.93 14.17 -9.41
CA THR A 121 3.63 13.49 -9.41
C THR A 121 3.02 13.58 -10.80
N LEU A 122 2.73 12.44 -11.42
CA LEU A 122 2.23 12.35 -12.79
C LEU A 122 0.86 11.68 -12.80
N HIS A 123 -0.05 12.22 -13.60
CA HIS A 123 -1.43 11.76 -13.74
C HIS A 123 -1.63 11.09 -15.11
N ASN A 124 -2.87 10.68 -15.42
CA ASN A 124 -3.19 9.96 -16.66
C ASN A 124 -2.72 10.72 -17.90
N ASP A 125 -2.93 12.04 -17.89
CA ASP A 125 -2.68 12.92 -19.04
C ASP A 125 -1.19 13.23 -19.24
N ASP A 126 -0.34 12.88 -18.26
CA ASP A 126 1.10 13.14 -18.28
C ASP A 126 1.92 12.01 -18.90
N ILE A 127 1.29 11.02 -19.55
CA ILE A 127 1.99 9.84 -20.05
C ILE A 127 3.04 10.19 -21.12
N GLU A 128 2.73 11.16 -21.99
CA GLU A 128 3.67 11.67 -23.00
C GLU A 128 4.88 12.36 -22.37
N LYS A 129 4.66 13.12 -21.30
CA LYS A 129 5.75 13.73 -20.52
C LYS A 129 6.63 12.67 -19.89
N LEU A 130 6.02 11.61 -19.34
CA LEU A 130 6.79 10.50 -18.79
C LEU A 130 7.60 9.78 -19.86
N LYS A 131 7.02 9.57 -21.04
CA LYS A 131 7.70 8.95 -22.19
C LYS A 131 8.91 9.75 -22.64
N ALA A 132 8.78 11.09 -22.71
CA ALA A 132 9.90 11.97 -23.01
C ALA A 132 11.01 11.83 -21.96
N MET A 133 10.66 11.83 -20.68
CA MET A 133 11.62 11.65 -19.58
C MET A 133 12.28 10.27 -19.55
N ALA A 134 11.55 9.21 -19.94
CA ALA A 134 12.08 7.85 -19.99
C ALA A 134 13.13 7.67 -21.10
N GLY A 135 13.05 8.46 -22.18
CA GLY A 135 14.03 8.46 -23.26
C GLY A 135 15.31 9.25 -22.97
N GLU A 136 15.37 10.00 -21.86
CA GLU A 136 16.60 10.70 -21.44
C GLU A 136 17.61 9.71 -20.84
N GLU A 137 18.91 10.01 -20.96
CA GLU A 137 19.99 9.20 -20.34
C GLU A 137 19.99 9.31 -18.81
N THR A 138 19.33 10.32 -18.26
CA THR A 138 19.24 10.54 -16.81
C THR A 138 18.46 9.39 -16.13
N PRO A 139 18.97 8.82 -15.02
CA PRO A 139 18.25 7.82 -14.24
C PRO A 139 16.84 8.26 -13.84
N LEU A 140 15.83 7.50 -14.24
CA LEU A 140 14.43 7.74 -13.90
C LEU A 140 13.80 6.52 -13.24
N TYR A 141 13.33 6.72 -12.01
CA TYR A 141 12.57 5.73 -11.25
C TYR A 141 11.11 6.14 -11.21
N VAL A 142 10.20 5.23 -11.60
CA VAL A 142 8.76 5.47 -11.55
C VAL A 142 8.10 4.48 -10.62
N ILE A 143 7.39 4.99 -9.62
CA ILE A 143 6.59 4.19 -8.70
C ILE A 143 5.13 4.27 -9.16
N THR A 144 4.49 3.11 -9.35
CA THR A 144 3.07 3.04 -9.70
C THR A 144 2.37 1.84 -9.03
N LYS A 145 1.05 1.75 -9.16
CA LYS A 145 0.28 0.59 -8.68
C LYS A 145 0.31 -0.52 -9.72
N LEU A 146 0.26 -1.76 -9.26
CA LEU A 146 0.29 -2.97 -10.09
C LEU A 146 -0.61 -2.92 -11.34
N PRO A 147 -1.88 -2.45 -11.29
CA PRO A 147 -2.76 -2.43 -12.47
C PRO A 147 -2.28 -1.50 -13.58
N TYR A 148 -1.62 -0.40 -13.21
CA TYR A 148 -1.16 0.62 -14.15
C TYR A 148 0.24 0.30 -14.68
N ALA A 149 0.95 -0.62 -14.04
CA ALA A 149 2.34 -0.93 -14.40
C ALA A 149 2.47 -1.52 -15.80
N ARG A 150 1.48 -2.30 -16.27
CA ARG A 150 1.47 -2.86 -17.63
C ARG A 150 1.28 -1.76 -18.68
N GLU A 151 0.24 -0.95 -18.54
CA GLU A 151 -0.04 0.22 -19.39
C GLU A 151 1.18 1.14 -19.47
N LEU A 152 1.79 1.44 -18.33
CA LEU A 152 2.94 2.33 -18.25
C LEU A 152 4.18 1.76 -18.94
N LYS A 153 4.44 0.46 -18.76
CA LYS A 153 5.55 -0.25 -19.40
C LYS A 153 5.39 -0.27 -20.91
N GLU A 154 4.19 -0.59 -21.41
CA GLU A 154 3.89 -0.62 -22.84
C GLU A 154 4.03 0.77 -23.48
N ALA A 155 3.64 1.83 -22.77
CA ALA A 155 3.73 3.21 -23.28
C ALA A 155 5.16 3.78 -23.28
N THR A 156 5.98 3.43 -22.29
CA THR A 156 7.30 4.06 -22.05
C THR A 156 8.49 3.18 -22.38
N GLY A 157 8.31 1.87 -22.53
CA GLY A 157 9.40 0.91 -22.70
C GLY A 157 10.22 0.63 -21.44
N MET A 158 9.81 1.15 -20.28
CA MET A 158 10.53 1.01 -19.02
C MET A 158 10.61 -0.44 -18.51
N HIS A 159 11.62 -0.71 -17.70
CA HIS A 159 11.91 -2.04 -17.17
C HIS A 159 11.46 -2.19 -15.72
N TYR A 160 11.08 -3.40 -15.31
CA TYR A 160 10.72 -3.69 -13.93
C TYR A 160 11.98 -3.71 -13.04
N ALA A 161 12.00 -2.86 -12.03
CA ALA A 161 13.09 -2.78 -11.05
C ALA A 161 12.74 -3.42 -9.70
N GLY A 162 11.45 -3.57 -9.38
CA GLY A 162 11.00 -4.27 -8.18
C GLY A 162 9.49 -4.23 -7.99
N GLN A 163 8.99 -5.14 -7.15
CA GLN A 163 7.59 -5.20 -6.74
C GLN A 163 7.52 -5.40 -5.22
N ASP A 164 6.66 -4.63 -4.56
CA ASP A 164 6.36 -4.77 -3.13
C ASP A 164 4.88 -4.46 -2.91
N SER A 165 4.12 -5.45 -2.40
CA SER A 165 2.67 -5.37 -2.23
C SER A 165 1.96 -4.98 -3.54
N ILE A 166 1.12 -3.95 -3.51
CA ILE A 166 0.35 -3.42 -4.63
C ILE A 166 1.14 -2.43 -5.51
N TYR A 167 2.41 -2.18 -5.20
CA TYR A 167 3.24 -1.20 -5.88
C TYR A 167 4.35 -1.85 -6.70
N ILE A 168 4.66 -1.21 -7.81
CA ILE A 168 5.75 -1.58 -8.70
C ILE A 168 6.68 -0.38 -8.84
N LEU A 169 7.97 -0.69 -8.84
CA LEU A 169 9.03 0.22 -9.27
C LEU A 169 9.49 -0.15 -10.67
N LEU A 170 9.51 0.85 -11.55
CA LEU A 170 10.03 0.78 -12.90
C LEU A 170 11.27 1.68 -13.02
N ALA A 171 12.20 1.32 -13.89
CA ALA A 171 13.38 2.11 -14.21
C ALA A 171 13.56 2.23 -15.72
N ASN A 172 14.12 3.35 -16.19
CA ASN A 172 14.41 3.54 -17.62
C ASN A 172 15.67 2.80 -18.09
N ASN A 173 16.56 2.39 -17.18
CA ASN A 173 17.78 1.67 -17.52
C ASN A 173 17.85 0.27 -16.87
N MET A 174 18.27 -0.75 -17.63
CA MET A 174 18.49 -2.11 -17.15
C MET A 174 19.53 -2.20 -16.02
N ALA A 175 20.55 -1.34 -16.02
CA ALA A 175 21.54 -1.28 -14.93
C ALA A 175 20.90 -0.96 -13.56
N GLN A 176 19.75 -0.28 -13.59
CA GLN A 176 19.02 0.13 -12.38
C GLN A 176 18.01 -0.92 -11.90
N CYS A 177 17.71 -1.94 -12.72
CA CYS A 177 16.70 -2.96 -12.42
C CYS A 177 17.10 -3.92 -11.30
N ARG A 178 18.39 -3.99 -10.95
CA ARG A 178 18.83 -4.70 -9.74
C ARG A 178 18.76 -3.74 -8.55
N LEU A 179 17.66 -3.83 -7.81
CA LEU A 179 17.63 -3.45 -6.40
C LEU A 179 18.07 -4.66 -5.57
N ASP A 180 19.29 -5.13 -5.81
CA ASP A 180 19.87 -6.17 -4.98
C ASP A 180 20.26 -5.58 -3.63
N LYS A 181 19.70 -6.17 -2.57
CA LYS A 181 20.03 -5.84 -1.18
C LYS A 181 21.49 -6.18 -0.92
N LYS A 182 22.25 -5.19 -0.44
CA LYS A 182 23.37 -5.47 0.47
C LYS A 182 22.85 -5.70 1.88
#